data_AF-C3ZDR2-F1
#
_entry.id   AF-C3ZDR2-F1
#
_cell.length_a   1.000
_cell.length_b   1.000
_cell.length_c   1.000
_cell.angle_alpha   90.00
_cell.angle_beta   90.00
_cell.angle_gamma   90.00
#
_symmetry.space_group_name_H-M   'P 1'
#
loop_
_entity.id
_entity.type
_entity.pdbx_description
1 polymer ?
#
loop_
_entity_poly.entity_id
_entity_poly.type
_entity_poly.pdbx_seq_one_letter_code
_entity_poly.pdbx_strand_id
1 'polypeptide(L)'
;QILDPSSARYEVPEAALRVPRPGEAVDNPMYDVTFTHRPFSIKVTRESTGTTIFDTSVGKLTFSAQFLSVSSRLASPNLYGLGEHVHRRYRHDLNWKTWPIFASGANPFGNYENLYGHHPFYMCLEDDGKANGVFLLNSNAMGTSSPSRCVGPLFFLGIAVERSLLMSFEQSLNVFPQLIGRPVMPAYWGLGFQLCRWNYTNTAGLREVIERNRATGIPYVRIKFIFY
;
A
#
# COMPACT_ATOMS: atom_id res chain seq x y z
N GLN A 1 -7.66 9.27 -13.21
CA GLN A 1 -8.73 8.29 -12.88
C GLN A 1 -9.35 7.80 -14.18
N ILE A 2 -9.81 6.55 -14.23
CA ILE A 2 -10.49 5.98 -15.41
C ILE A 2 -11.89 5.58 -14.94
N LEU A 3 -12.92 6.10 -15.60
CA LEU A 3 -14.33 6.01 -15.18
C LEU A 3 -15.20 5.58 -16.36
N ASP A 4 -16.37 5.02 -16.05
CA ASP A 4 -17.45 4.82 -17.01
C ASP A 4 -18.33 6.10 -17.02
N PRO A 5 -18.40 6.84 -18.15
CA PRO A 5 -19.20 8.05 -18.22
C PRO A 5 -20.71 7.78 -18.27
N SER A 6 -21.13 6.54 -18.59
CA SER A 6 -22.52 6.16 -18.78
C SER A 6 -23.18 5.59 -17.53
N SER A 7 -22.38 5.07 -16.59
CA SER A 7 -22.87 4.42 -15.39
C SER A 7 -21.99 4.76 -14.19
N ALA A 8 -22.63 5.19 -13.10
CA ALA A 8 -21.93 5.37 -11.84
C ALA A 8 -21.50 4.00 -11.29
N ARG A 9 -20.26 3.94 -10.83
CA ARG A 9 -19.60 2.74 -10.32
C ARG A 9 -19.18 2.95 -8.87
N TYR A 10 -18.97 1.90 -8.06
CA TYR A 10 -18.58 2.10 -6.65
C TYR A 10 -17.24 2.81 -6.52
N GLU A 11 -17.17 3.72 -5.55
CA GLU A 11 -15.97 4.44 -5.16
C GLU A 11 -15.77 4.30 -3.66
N VAL A 12 -14.51 4.26 -3.21
CA VAL A 12 -14.18 4.29 -1.78
C VAL A 12 -14.79 5.56 -1.18
N PRO A 13 -15.71 5.44 -0.21
CA PRO A 13 -16.42 6.60 0.33
C PRO A 13 -15.47 7.48 1.15
N GLU A 14 -15.66 8.80 1.10
CA GLU A 14 -14.83 9.76 1.85
C GLU A 14 -14.87 9.53 3.37
N ALA A 15 -15.96 8.94 3.88
CA ALA A 15 -16.08 8.53 5.28
C ALA A 15 -15.10 7.40 5.67
N ALA A 16 -14.68 6.57 4.72
CA ALA A 16 -13.69 5.52 4.95
C ALA A 16 -12.26 6.04 4.77
N LEU A 17 -12.01 6.82 3.72
CA LEU A 17 -10.72 7.47 3.49
C LEU A 17 -10.89 8.79 2.73
N ARG A 18 -10.60 9.90 3.41
CA ARG A 18 -10.64 11.23 2.79
C ARG A 18 -9.34 11.49 2.02
N VAL A 19 -9.37 11.25 0.72
CA VAL A 19 -8.30 11.65 -0.20
C VAL A 19 -8.68 13.00 -0.83
N PRO A 20 -7.79 14.02 -0.79
CA PRO A 20 -8.04 15.29 -1.46
C PRO A 20 -8.41 15.11 -2.93
N ARG A 21 -9.48 15.76 -3.39
CA ARG A 21 -9.81 15.80 -4.82
C ARG A 21 -8.79 16.69 -5.53
N PRO A 22 -8.40 16.37 -6.78
CA PRO A 22 -7.52 17.24 -7.55
C PRO A 22 -8.12 18.65 -7.65
N GLY A 23 -7.35 19.66 -7.23
CA GLY A 23 -7.71 21.07 -7.38
C GLY A 23 -7.23 21.61 -8.72
N GLU A 24 -6.85 22.88 -8.74
CA GLU A 24 -6.18 23.48 -9.89
C GLU A 24 -4.81 22.81 -10.14
N ALA A 25 -4.39 22.80 -11.40
CA ALA A 25 -3.07 22.33 -11.77
C ALA A 25 -2.02 23.17 -11.06
N VAL A 26 -0.99 22.51 -10.52
CA VAL A 26 0.13 23.21 -9.87
C VAL A 26 1.05 23.75 -10.96
N ASP A 27 1.50 24.99 -10.81
CA ASP A 27 2.54 25.57 -11.66
C ASP A 27 3.87 24.81 -11.45
N ASN A 28 4.51 24.39 -12.54
CA ASN A 28 5.77 23.63 -12.54
C ASN A 28 5.71 22.31 -11.75
N PRO A 29 4.93 21.31 -12.21
CA PRO A 29 4.92 19.99 -11.59
C PRO A 29 6.29 19.32 -11.74
N MET A 30 6.73 18.60 -10.71
CA MET A 30 7.99 17.83 -10.71
C MET A 30 7.97 16.61 -11.67
N TYR A 31 6.91 16.47 -12.47
CA TYR A 31 6.67 15.38 -13.39
C TYR A 31 5.94 15.88 -14.64
N ASP A 32 6.18 15.21 -15.75
CA ASP A 32 5.42 15.34 -16.98
C ASP A 32 4.51 14.13 -17.20
N VAL A 33 3.35 14.34 -17.83
CA VAL A 33 2.39 13.27 -18.15
C VAL A 33 2.09 13.29 -19.64
N THR A 34 2.45 12.19 -20.31
CA THR A 34 2.16 11.97 -21.73
C THR A 34 1.06 10.94 -21.93
N PHE A 35 0.13 11.24 -22.83
CA PHE A 35 -0.93 10.32 -23.25
C PHE A 35 -0.68 9.84 -24.68
N THR A 36 -0.74 8.53 -24.89
CA THR A 36 -0.84 7.95 -26.24
C THR A 36 -2.29 7.51 -26.46
N HIS A 37 -2.86 7.80 -27.63
CA HIS A 37 -4.27 7.49 -27.89
C HIS A 37 -4.49 6.11 -28.53
N ARG A 38 -3.53 5.59 -29.32
CA ARG A 38 -3.68 4.35 -30.09
C ARG A 38 -2.38 3.52 -30.14
N PRO A 39 -2.30 2.38 -29.43
CA PRO A 39 -3.18 1.98 -28.32
C PRO A 39 -3.09 2.99 -27.16
N PHE A 40 -4.13 3.05 -26.32
CA PHE A 40 -4.13 3.97 -25.19
C PHE A 40 -3.04 3.62 -24.16
N SER A 41 -2.24 4.61 -23.74
CA SER A 41 -1.29 4.46 -22.64
C SER A 41 -1.04 5.79 -21.93
N ILE A 42 -0.62 5.69 -20.67
CA ILE A 42 -0.21 6.81 -19.83
C ILE A 42 1.26 6.61 -19.48
N LYS A 43 2.05 7.67 -19.65
CA LYS A 43 3.45 7.72 -19.23
C LYS A 43 3.65 8.92 -18.31
N VAL A 44 4.28 8.69 -17.17
CA VAL A 44 4.70 9.73 -16.22
C VAL A 44 6.22 9.73 -16.14
N THR A 45 6.81 10.88 -16.35
CA THR A 45 8.26 11.08 -16.38
C THR A 45 8.65 12.09 -15.32
N ARG A 46 9.70 11.82 -14.55
CA ARG A 46 10.28 12.77 -13.61
C ARG A 46 10.93 13.91 -14.39
N GLU A 47 10.54 15.14 -14.12
CA GLU A 47 11.01 16.31 -14.90
C GLU A 47 12.53 16.50 -14.73
N SER A 48 13.02 16.40 -13.49
CA SER A 48 14.41 16.70 -13.14
C SER A 48 15.47 15.75 -13.73
N THR A 49 15.10 14.52 -14.10
CA THR A 49 16.04 13.49 -14.59
C THR A 49 15.66 12.89 -15.94
N GLY A 50 14.42 13.08 -16.38
CA GLY A 50 13.87 12.35 -17.51
C GLY A 50 13.56 10.88 -17.22
N THR A 51 13.66 10.41 -15.97
CA THR A 51 13.35 9.01 -15.60
C THR A 51 11.86 8.74 -15.80
N THR A 52 11.51 7.68 -16.55
CA THR A 52 10.12 7.22 -16.63
C THR A 52 9.75 6.46 -15.35
N ILE A 53 8.81 7.01 -14.57
CA ILE A 53 8.44 6.49 -13.24
C ILE A 53 7.13 5.69 -13.25
N PHE A 54 6.34 5.82 -14.31
CA PHE A 54 5.13 5.03 -14.55
C PHE A 54 4.85 4.96 -16.05
N ASP A 55 4.70 3.78 -16.62
CA ASP A 55 4.46 3.60 -18.07
C ASP A 55 3.57 2.39 -18.33
N THR A 56 2.34 2.67 -18.77
CA THR A 56 1.35 1.62 -19.04
C THR A 56 1.41 1.05 -20.45
N SER A 57 2.33 1.52 -21.32
CA SER A 57 2.43 1.04 -22.71
C SER A 57 2.84 -0.44 -22.84
N VAL A 58 3.36 -1.01 -21.75
CA VAL A 58 3.78 -2.40 -21.62
C VAL A 58 2.64 -3.41 -21.58
N GLY A 59 1.40 -2.96 -21.37
CA GLY A 59 0.22 -3.81 -21.31
C GLY A 59 -1.01 -3.12 -21.87
N LYS A 60 -2.08 -3.89 -22.06
CA LYS A 60 -3.38 -3.31 -22.45
C LYS A 60 -4.18 -2.97 -21.19
N LEU A 61 -4.83 -1.81 -21.21
CA LEU A 61 -5.88 -1.50 -20.26
C LEU A 61 -7.07 -2.42 -20.54
N THR A 62 -7.45 -3.23 -19.55
CA THR A 62 -8.73 -3.96 -19.57
C THR A 62 -9.67 -3.26 -18.60
N PHE A 63 -10.87 -2.90 -19.06
CA PHE A 63 -11.88 -2.24 -18.24
C PHE A 63 -13.24 -2.89 -18.51
N SER A 64 -13.68 -3.77 -17.62
CA SER A 64 -14.98 -4.44 -17.69
C SER A 64 -15.78 -4.25 -16.41
N ALA A 65 -16.98 -4.82 -16.33
CA ALA A 65 -17.84 -4.73 -15.16
C ALA A 65 -17.19 -5.35 -13.90
N GLN A 66 -16.46 -6.46 -14.02
CA GLN A 66 -15.90 -7.18 -12.87
C GLN A 66 -14.38 -7.37 -12.90
N PHE A 67 -13.70 -6.78 -13.89
CA PHE A 67 -12.26 -6.93 -14.05
C PHE A 67 -11.63 -5.67 -14.64
N LEU A 68 -10.69 -5.10 -13.89
CA LEU A 68 -9.83 -4.01 -14.34
C LEU A 68 -8.38 -4.48 -14.27
N SER A 69 -7.62 -4.27 -15.33
CA SER A 69 -6.19 -4.56 -15.32
C SER A 69 -5.41 -3.39 -15.90
N VAL A 70 -4.38 -3.00 -15.17
CA VAL A 70 -3.35 -2.07 -15.67
C VAL A 70 -1.98 -2.66 -15.36
N SER A 71 -1.08 -2.54 -16.31
CA SER A 71 0.32 -2.87 -16.15
C SER A 71 1.12 -1.59 -16.15
N SER A 72 2.20 -1.54 -15.39
CA SER A 72 3.19 -0.47 -15.53
C SER A 72 4.60 -1.04 -15.49
N ARG A 73 5.48 -0.40 -16.26
CA ARG A 73 6.92 -0.50 -16.03
C ARG A 73 7.30 0.28 -14.78
N LEU A 74 8.18 -0.29 -13.96
CA LEU A 74 8.81 0.36 -12.81
C LEU A 74 10.12 1.03 -13.26
N ALA A 75 10.49 2.12 -12.59
CA ALA A 75 11.75 2.81 -12.87
C ALA A 75 12.99 1.96 -12.52
N SER A 76 12.88 1.11 -11.49
CA SER A 76 13.95 0.22 -11.03
C SER A 76 13.35 -1.07 -10.43
N PRO A 77 14.16 -2.10 -10.14
CA PRO A 77 13.69 -3.30 -9.44
C PRO A 77 13.54 -3.11 -7.92
N ASN A 78 13.85 -1.93 -7.37
CA ASN A 78 13.84 -1.68 -5.92
C ASN A 78 12.44 -1.26 -5.45
N LEU A 79 11.55 -2.25 -5.33
CA LEU A 79 10.15 -2.07 -4.94
C LEU A 79 9.93 -2.41 -3.46
N TYR A 80 9.13 -1.60 -2.76
CA TYR A 80 8.79 -1.71 -1.34
C TYR A 80 7.32 -1.37 -1.10
N GLY A 81 6.73 -1.86 -0.01
CA GLY A 81 5.31 -1.63 0.33
C GLY A 81 4.44 -2.83 -0.01
N LEU A 82 3.18 -2.57 -0.37
CA LEU A 82 2.08 -3.55 -0.45
C LEU A 82 1.76 -4.16 0.92
N GLY A 83 0.53 -4.62 1.10
CA GLY A 83 0.15 -5.21 2.37
C GLY A 83 -1.34 -5.52 2.51
N GLU A 84 -1.73 -6.26 3.53
CA GLU A 84 -0.84 -6.86 4.54
C GLU A 84 -0.43 -8.29 4.20
N HIS A 85 0.87 -8.59 4.28
CA HIS A 85 1.47 -9.90 3.95
C HIS A 85 2.74 -10.16 4.76
N VAL A 86 3.16 -11.44 4.79
CA VAL A 86 4.51 -11.82 5.24
C VAL A 86 5.47 -11.90 4.05
N HIS A 87 6.07 -10.77 3.66
CA HIS A 87 6.96 -10.72 2.49
C HIS A 87 8.29 -11.49 2.64
N ARG A 88 8.71 -11.85 3.87
CA ARG A 88 10.03 -12.42 4.25
C ARG A 88 11.26 -11.55 3.94
N ARG A 89 11.19 -10.65 2.95
CA ARG A 89 12.19 -9.63 2.61
C ARG A 89 11.49 -8.29 2.45
N TYR A 90 12.17 -7.20 2.79
CA TYR A 90 11.59 -5.86 2.66
C TYR A 90 11.55 -5.39 1.20
N ARG A 91 12.65 -5.58 0.45
CA ARG A 91 12.66 -5.39 -0.99
C ARG A 91 11.95 -6.57 -1.66
N HIS A 92 10.97 -6.28 -2.51
CA HIS A 92 10.19 -7.30 -3.21
C HIS A 92 11.04 -8.18 -4.13
N ASP A 93 10.71 -9.46 -4.18
CA ASP A 93 11.14 -10.38 -5.24
C ASP A 93 10.19 -10.21 -6.42
N LEU A 94 10.72 -9.77 -7.57
CA LEU A 94 9.91 -9.51 -8.77
C LEU A 94 9.80 -10.74 -9.69
N ASN A 95 10.21 -11.93 -9.25
CA ASN A 95 10.17 -13.16 -10.03
C ASN A 95 8.83 -13.91 -9.88
N TRP A 96 7.82 -13.52 -10.68
CA TRP A 96 6.50 -14.15 -10.75
C TRP A 96 5.80 -14.28 -9.40
N LYS A 97 5.88 -13.24 -8.57
CA LYS A 97 5.16 -13.17 -7.30
C LYS A 97 3.80 -12.56 -7.52
N THR A 98 2.81 -13.09 -6.82
CA THR A 98 1.46 -12.54 -6.78
C THR A 98 1.09 -12.25 -5.32
N TRP A 99 0.66 -11.02 -5.05
CA TRP A 99 0.23 -10.57 -3.72
C TRP A 99 -1.26 -10.23 -3.78
N PRO A 100 -2.15 -11.13 -3.34
CA PRO A 100 -3.58 -10.84 -3.23
C PRO A 100 -3.83 -9.87 -2.08
N ILE A 101 -4.74 -8.92 -2.23
CA ILE A 101 -5.07 -7.92 -1.22
C ILE A 101 -6.58 -7.96 -0.99
N PHE A 102 -6.95 -8.50 0.17
CA PHE A 102 -8.32 -8.53 0.67
C PHE A 102 -8.29 -8.82 2.16
N ALA A 103 -8.90 -7.98 3.00
CA ALA A 103 -8.80 -8.12 4.45
C ALA A 103 -9.36 -9.48 4.91
N SER A 104 -8.55 -10.26 5.62
CA SER A 104 -8.86 -11.62 6.07
C SER A 104 -8.26 -11.92 7.44
N GLY A 105 -9.01 -12.66 8.27
CA GLY A 105 -8.57 -13.14 9.58
C GLY A 105 -7.64 -14.36 9.49
N ALA A 106 -6.61 -14.30 8.65
CA ALA A 106 -5.66 -15.38 8.44
C ALA A 106 -4.44 -15.25 9.36
N ASN A 107 -3.78 -16.36 9.68
CA ASN A 107 -2.56 -16.33 10.48
C ASN A 107 -1.35 -15.92 9.63
N PRO A 108 -0.40 -15.13 10.17
CA PRO A 108 0.78 -14.67 9.44
C PRO A 108 1.88 -15.74 9.35
N PHE A 109 1.52 -16.96 8.93
CA PHE A 109 2.45 -18.07 8.69
C PHE A 109 2.62 -18.40 7.20
N GLY A 110 1.65 -18.00 6.38
CA GLY A 110 1.66 -18.17 4.94
C GLY A 110 2.72 -17.31 4.24
N ASN A 111 2.94 -17.58 2.95
CA ASN A 111 3.94 -16.86 2.15
C ASN A 111 3.36 -15.73 1.29
N TYR A 112 2.15 -15.90 0.78
CA TYR A 112 1.52 -14.99 -0.20
C TYR A 112 0.03 -14.79 0.10
N GLU A 113 -0.43 -15.17 1.28
CA GLU A 113 -1.83 -15.01 1.68
C GLU A 113 -2.11 -13.56 2.05
N ASN A 114 -3.29 -13.08 1.70
CA ASN A 114 -3.83 -11.82 2.19
C ASN A 114 -4.12 -11.93 3.70
N LEU A 115 -3.72 -10.91 4.46
CA LEU A 115 -3.92 -10.83 5.91
C LEU A 115 -4.94 -9.74 6.28
N TYR A 116 -4.81 -9.13 7.46
CA TYR A 116 -5.84 -8.28 8.05
C TYR A 116 -5.99 -6.93 7.33
N GLY A 117 -4.89 -6.34 6.86
CA GLY A 117 -4.86 -5.04 6.20
C GLY A 117 -5.07 -5.05 4.68
N HIS A 118 -5.45 -3.89 4.15
CA HIS A 118 -5.63 -3.61 2.72
C HIS A 118 -4.77 -2.38 2.34
N HIS A 119 -3.52 -2.60 1.93
CA HIS A 119 -2.53 -1.55 1.70
C HIS A 119 -2.00 -1.55 0.25
N PRO A 120 -2.75 -1.04 -0.72
CA PRO A 120 -2.39 -1.01 -2.13
C PRO A 120 -1.49 0.19 -2.47
N PHE A 121 -0.40 0.34 -1.74
CA PHE A 121 0.62 1.37 -1.93
C PHE A 121 1.99 0.73 -2.07
N TYR A 122 2.77 1.14 -3.05
CA TYR A 122 4.18 0.79 -3.15
C TYR A 122 5.06 2.02 -3.39
N MET A 123 6.33 1.87 -3.05
CA MET A 123 7.41 2.80 -3.36
C MET A 123 8.47 2.09 -4.22
N CYS A 124 9.00 2.78 -5.21
CA CYS A 124 10.12 2.35 -6.03
C CYS A 124 11.28 3.33 -5.84
N LEU A 125 12.45 2.80 -5.47
CA LEU A 125 13.69 3.59 -5.30
C LEU A 125 14.46 3.58 -6.62
N GLU A 126 14.60 4.74 -7.26
CA GLU A 126 15.32 4.93 -8.51
C GLU A 126 16.84 4.78 -8.33
N ASP A 127 17.55 4.57 -9.43
CA ASP A 127 19.00 4.31 -9.40
C ASP A 127 19.83 5.54 -8.97
N ASP A 128 19.26 6.74 -9.05
CA ASP A 128 19.87 8.00 -8.60
C ASP A 128 19.56 8.34 -7.13
N GLY A 129 18.89 7.44 -6.40
CA GLY A 129 18.50 7.62 -5.00
C GLY A 129 17.21 8.40 -4.79
N LYS A 130 16.57 8.90 -5.85
CA LYS A 130 15.19 9.43 -5.76
C LYS A 130 14.20 8.28 -5.63
N ALA A 131 12.96 8.58 -5.24
CA ALA A 131 11.93 7.56 -5.14
C ALA A 131 10.63 8.04 -5.77
N ASN A 132 9.89 7.11 -6.36
CA ASN A 132 8.50 7.31 -6.69
C ASN A 132 7.61 6.41 -5.84
N GLY A 133 6.34 6.76 -5.68
CA GLY A 133 5.39 5.89 -4.99
C GLY A 133 4.05 5.90 -5.67
N VAL A 134 3.41 4.73 -5.77
CA VAL A 134 2.13 4.50 -6.42
C VAL A 134 1.14 4.02 -5.38
N PHE A 135 0.05 4.76 -5.24
CA PHE A 135 -1.12 4.36 -4.47
C PHE A 135 -2.25 3.99 -5.41
N LEU A 136 -3.07 3.01 -5.04
CA LEU A 136 -4.33 2.71 -5.69
C LEU A 136 -5.47 2.92 -4.70
N LEU A 137 -6.31 3.94 -4.91
CA LEU A 137 -7.53 4.11 -4.12
C LEU A 137 -8.62 3.14 -4.59
N ASN A 138 -8.60 1.92 -4.05
CA ASN A 138 -9.56 0.85 -4.30
C ASN A 138 -9.65 -0.04 -3.06
N SER A 139 -10.84 -0.59 -2.77
CA SER A 139 -11.10 -1.44 -1.60
C SER A 139 -11.65 -2.83 -1.95
N ASN A 140 -11.89 -3.10 -3.23
CA ASN A 140 -12.32 -4.42 -3.68
C ASN A 140 -11.15 -5.40 -3.64
N ALA A 141 -11.45 -6.69 -3.70
CA ALA A 141 -10.41 -7.72 -3.80
C ALA A 141 -9.51 -7.44 -5.02
N MET A 142 -8.19 -7.45 -4.80
CA MET A 142 -7.24 -7.19 -5.88
C MET A 142 -6.00 -8.06 -5.72
N GLY A 143 -5.12 -8.01 -6.70
CA GLY A 143 -3.84 -8.68 -6.63
C GLY A 143 -2.81 -7.99 -7.50
N THR A 144 -1.58 -8.02 -7.04
CA THR A 144 -0.45 -7.48 -7.81
C THR A 144 0.44 -8.60 -8.27
N SER A 145 0.93 -8.58 -9.51
CA SER A 145 1.85 -9.61 -10.01
C SER A 145 3.06 -9.03 -10.70
N SER A 146 4.23 -9.64 -10.55
CA SER A 146 5.48 -9.19 -11.19
C SER A 146 5.98 -10.23 -12.19
N PRO A 147 5.78 -10.08 -13.52
CA PRO A 147 6.26 -11.05 -14.49
C PRO A 147 7.76 -10.86 -14.71
N SER A 148 8.52 -11.96 -14.77
CA SER A 148 9.97 -11.88 -15.01
C SER A 148 10.39 -11.72 -16.48
N ARG A 149 9.45 -11.79 -17.45
CA ARG A 149 9.75 -11.83 -18.90
C ARG A 149 9.31 -10.59 -19.66
N CYS A 150 9.52 -9.42 -19.09
CA CYS A 150 9.43 -8.18 -19.84
C CYS A 150 10.72 -7.41 -19.67
N VAL A 151 11.09 -6.63 -20.68
CA VAL A 151 12.32 -5.81 -20.64
C VAL A 151 12.13 -4.74 -19.56
N GLY A 152 12.55 -5.05 -18.34
CA GLY A 152 12.40 -4.20 -17.17
C GLY A 152 11.38 -4.74 -16.14
N PRO A 153 11.44 -4.21 -14.90
CA PRO A 153 10.56 -4.63 -13.83
C PRO A 153 9.12 -4.21 -14.15
N LEU A 154 8.23 -5.19 -14.34
CA LEU A 154 6.82 -4.95 -14.57
C LEU A 154 6.02 -5.21 -13.31
N PHE A 155 4.99 -4.39 -13.12
CA PHE A 155 4.00 -4.54 -12.07
C PHE A 155 2.61 -4.60 -12.71
N PHE A 156 1.97 -5.76 -12.61
CA PHE A 156 0.55 -5.94 -12.91
C PHE A 156 -0.26 -5.59 -11.67
N LEU A 157 -1.30 -4.81 -11.88
CA LEU A 157 -2.34 -4.56 -10.91
C LEU A 157 -3.63 -5.13 -11.48
N GLY A 158 -4.04 -6.29 -10.98
CA GLY A 158 -5.34 -6.89 -11.24
C GLY A 158 -6.31 -6.42 -10.17
N ILE A 159 -7.31 -5.65 -10.55
CA ILE A 159 -8.30 -5.09 -9.65
C ILE A 159 -9.63 -5.79 -9.94
N ALA A 160 -10.27 -6.40 -8.94
CA ALA A 160 -11.71 -6.64 -9.04
C ALA A 160 -12.42 -5.29 -8.86
N VAL A 161 -12.35 -4.43 -9.88
CA VAL A 161 -13.13 -3.19 -10.05
C VAL A 161 -12.86 -2.03 -9.07
N GLU A 162 -12.60 -0.81 -9.56
CA GLU A 162 -13.66 0.16 -9.92
C GLU A 162 -13.17 1.60 -10.00
N ARG A 163 -12.39 2.08 -9.03
CA ARG A 163 -11.65 3.34 -9.13
C ARG A 163 -10.18 3.10 -8.84
N SER A 164 -9.36 3.87 -9.52
CA SER A 164 -7.91 3.81 -9.43
C SER A 164 -7.38 5.23 -9.56
N LEU A 165 -7.08 5.84 -8.42
CA LEU A 165 -6.26 7.05 -8.40
C LEU A 165 -4.83 6.59 -8.26
N LEU A 166 -4.14 6.49 -9.40
CA LEU A 166 -2.72 6.25 -9.45
C LEU A 166 -2.00 7.59 -9.33
N MET A 167 -1.30 7.79 -8.22
CA MET A 167 -0.46 8.97 -8.01
C MET A 167 0.98 8.51 -7.91
N SER A 168 1.89 9.18 -8.63
CA SER A 168 3.33 8.96 -8.56
C SER A 168 3.96 10.10 -7.77
N PHE A 169 4.69 9.80 -6.69
CA PHE A 169 5.26 10.82 -5.79
C PHE A 169 6.79 10.87 -5.79
N GLU A 170 7.38 11.99 -6.20
CA GLU A 170 8.84 12.29 -6.14
C GLU A 170 9.49 12.06 -4.75
N GLN A 171 8.70 12.19 -3.68
CA GLN A 171 9.08 11.97 -2.27
C GLN A 171 7.97 11.25 -1.50
N SER A 172 7.71 10.01 -1.90
CA SER A 172 6.55 9.20 -1.46
C SER A 172 6.35 9.12 0.05
N LEU A 173 7.42 9.06 0.86
CA LEU A 173 7.32 8.94 2.32
C LEU A 173 6.74 10.18 3.01
N ASN A 174 6.95 11.38 2.47
CA ASN A 174 6.40 12.62 3.03
C ASN A 174 5.05 12.97 2.42
N VAL A 175 4.82 12.64 1.15
CA VAL A 175 3.59 13.02 0.44
C VAL A 175 2.46 12.04 0.74
N PHE A 176 2.73 10.73 0.83
CA PHE A 176 1.69 9.74 1.03
C PHE A 176 0.92 9.93 2.35
N PRO A 177 1.55 10.16 3.53
CA PRO A 177 0.81 10.47 4.75
C PRO A 177 0.04 11.80 4.70
N GLN A 178 0.46 12.76 3.88
CA GLN A 178 -0.32 14.00 3.68
C GLN A 178 -1.60 13.73 2.89
N LEU A 179 -1.56 12.75 2.00
CA LEU A 179 -2.68 12.34 1.17
C LEU A 179 -3.70 11.49 1.94
N ILE A 180 -3.26 10.47 2.69
CA ILE A 180 -4.16 9.52 3.37
C ILE A 180 -4.46 9.89 4.83
N GLY A 181 -3.82 10.94 5.34
CA GLY A 181 -3.87 11.32 6.76
C GLY A 181 -2.60 10.91 7.49
N ARG A 182 -2.06 11.85 8.28
CA ARG A 182 -0.86 11.60 9.07
C ARG A 182 -1.19 10.68 10.25
N PRO A 183 -0.25 9.81 10.67
CA PRO A 183 -0.42 9.06 11.91
C PRO A 183 -0.73 9.99 13.08
N VAL A 184 -1.64 9.58 13.96
CA VAL A 184 -1.93 10.32 15.19
C VAL A 184 -0.69 10.31 16.09
N MET A 185 -0.45 11.42 16.80
CA MET A 185 0.60 11.46 17.81
C MET A 185 0.20 10.52 18.96
N PRO A 186 0.94 9.43 19.24
CA PRO A 186 0.60 8.56 20.34
C PRO A 186 0.77 9.29 21.66
N ALA A 187 -0.09 8.99 22.64
CA ALA A 187 0.16 9.41 24.01
C ALA A 187 1.50 8.83 24.49
N TYR A 188 2.27 9.61 25.26
CA TYR A 188 3.64 9.25 25.63
C TYR A 188 3.75 7.87 26.29
N TRP A 189 2.79 7.52 27.16
CA TRP A 189 2.73 6.21 27.81
C TRP A 189 2.59 5.03 26.83
N GLY A 190 2.08 5.28 25.61
CA GLY A 190 1.92 4.26 24.56
C GLY A 190 3.24 3.79 23.95
N LEU A 191 4.32 4.56 24.14
CA LEU A 191 5.68 4.22 23.75
C LEU A 191 6.37 3.28 24.74
N GLY A 192 5.78 3.08 25.93
CA GLY A 192 6.30 2.17 26.94
C GLY A 192 6.04 0.69 26.62
N PHE A 193 6.84 -0.19 27.21
CA PHE A 193 6.67 -1.64 27.08
C PHE A 193 5.31 -2.10 27.62
N GLN A 194 4.66 -3.02 26.90
CA GLN A 194 3.32 -3.50 27.21
C GLN A 194 3.32 -5.02 27.38
N LEU A 195 2.76 -5.50 28.48
CA LEU A 195 2.52 -6.93 28.69
C LEU A 195 1.14 -7.31 28.17
N CYS A 196 1.06 -8.40 27.41
CA CYS A 196 -0.20 -8.89 26.87
C CYS A 196 -0.18 -10.40 26.76
N ARG A 197 -1.31 -11.02 27.09
CA ARG A 197 -1.58 -12.43 26.81
C ARG A 197 -3.08 -12.61 26.64
N TRP A 198 -3.43 -13.47 25.70
CA TRP A 198 -4.79 -13.98 25.59
C TRP A 198 -5.00 -15.11 26.62
N ASN A 199 -6.18 -15.14 27.26
CA ASN A 199 -6.61 -16.16 28.21
C ASN A 199 -5.92 -16.07 29.59
N TYR A 200 -6.07 -14.92 30.27
CA TYR A 200 -5.86 -14.86 31.72
C TYR A 200 -7.08 -15.48 32.42
N THR A 201 -6.88 -16.59 33.12
CA THR A 201 -7.97 -17.40 33.68
C THR A 201 -8.74 -16.70 34.80
N ASN A 202 -8.12 -15.80 35.54
CA ASN A 202 -8.76 -15.00 36.58
C ASN A 202 -7.89 -13.78 36.96
N THR A 203 -8.45 -12.90 37.79
CA THR A 203 -7.77 -11.69 38.27
C THR A 203 -6.58 -11.98 39.19
N ALA A 204 -6.55 -13.14 39.86
CA ALA A 204 -5.42 -13.53 40.70
C ALA A 204 -4.18 -13.87 39.85
N GLY A 205 -4.35 -14.66 38.78
CA GLY A 205 -3.28 -14.96 37.83
C GLY A 205 -2.78 -13.73 37.09
N LEU A 206 -3.68 -12.78 36.77
CA LEU A 206 -3.26 -11.48 36.26
C LEU A 206 -2.37 -10.74 37.28
N ARG A 207 -2.84 -10.61 38.53
CA ARG A 207 -2.11 -9.93 39.63
C ARG A 207 -0.73 -10.53 39.84
N GLU A 208 -0.62 -11.86 39.84
CA GLU A 208 0.66 -12.55 39.97
C GLU A 208 1.65 -12.14 38.88
N VAL A 209 1.18 -12.04 37.62
CA VAL A 209 2.00 -11.57 36.50
C VAL A 209 2.41 -10.11 36.66
N ILE A 210 1.54 -9.25 37.20
CA ILE A 210 1.88 -7.84 37.50
C ILE A 210 3.01 -7.79 38.53
N GLU A 211 2.83 -8.45 39.66
CA GLU A 211 3.73 -8.34 40.81
C GLU A 211 5.10 -8.94 40.53
N ARG A 212 5.16 -10.11 39.87
CA ARG A 212 6.46 -10.71 39.52
C ARG A 212 7.27 -9.85 38.55
N ASN A 213 6.62 -9.15 37.60
CA ASN A 213 7.32 -8.25 36.68
C ASN A 213 7.72 -6.92 37.35
N ARG A 214 6.99 -6.46 38.37
CA ARG A 214 7.43 -5.33 39.20
C ARG A 214 8.66 -5.70 40.01
N ALA A 215 8.66 -6.88 40.62
CA ALA A 215 9.76 -7.35 41.45
C ALA A 215 11.09 -7.48 40.70
N THR A 216 11.07 -7.73 39.38
CA THR A 216 12.28 -7.79 38.55
C THR A 216 12.82 -6.41 38.13
N GLY A 217 12.08 -5.32 38.41
CA GLY A 217 12.49 -3.96 38.03
C GLY A 217 12.41 -3.67 36.52
N ILE A 218 11.72 -4.51 35.72
CA ILE A 218 11.54 -4.28 34.28
C ILE A 218 10.55 -3.11 34.10
N PRO A 219 10.94 -2.02 33.39
CA PRO A 219 10.00 -0.93 33.10
C PRO A 219 8.89 -1.39 32.16
N TYR A 220 7.63 -1.32 32.62
CA TYR A 220 6.45 -1.52 31.78
C TYR A 220 5.38 -0.49 32.15
N VAL A 221 4.59 -0.08 31.16
CA VAL A 221 3.65 1.06 31.30
C VAL A 221 2.19 0.61 31.17
N ARG A 222 1.95 -0.57 30.59
CA ARG A 222 0.59 -1.09 30.38
C ARG A 222 0.56 -2.61 30.43
N ILE A 223 -0.55 -3.14 30.94
CA ILE A 223 -0.92 -4.54 30.80
C ILE A 223 -2.26 -4.62 30.08
N LYS A 224 -2.30 -5.34 28.95
CA LYS A 224 -3.51 -5.62 28.18
C LYS A 224 -3.97 -7.05 28.50
N PHE A 225 -5.21 -7.20 28.92
CA PHE A 225 -5.79 -8.48 29.30
C PHE A 225 -7.15 -8.66 28.64
N ILE A 226 -7.48 -9.92 28.35
CA ILE A 226 -8.76 -10.34 27.80
C ILE A 226 -9.23 -11.49 28.71
N PHE A 227 -10.30 -11.23 29.47
CA PHE A 227 -10.96 -12.23 30.32
C PHE A 227 -12.00 -12.99 29.51
N TYR A 228 -12.24 -14.25 29.90
CA TYR A 228 -13.39 -15.06 29.53
C TYR A 228 -14.02 -15.61 30.81
#